data_AF-A0A1Q9SAM1-F1
#
_entry.id   AF-A0A1Q9SAM1-F1
#
_cell.length_a   1.000
_cell.length_b   1.000
_cell.length_c   1.000
_cell.angle_alpha   90.00
_cell.angle_beta   90.00
_cell.angle_gamma   90.00
#
_symmetry.space_group_name_H-M   'P 1'
#
loop_
_entity.id
_entity.type
_entity.pdbx_description
1 polymer ?
#
loop_
_entity_poly.entity_id
_entity_poly.type
_entity_poly.pdbx_seq_one_letter_code
_entity_poly.pdbx_strand_id
1 'polypeptide(L)'
;MTTMTDHPHTRPAPVTGRELRPEDEASARIWDVAATVNDPEIPVLSIADLGILRGARAEGEGAVVVITPTYSGCPAMETITADVTAALNAHGWEDVRVELVLQPAWTTDWMSEDGRRKLAEYGIAPPTGRAAAGPVRLSLAVKCPRCDSLNTREMTRFGSTACKALHVCNECLEPFDYFKVH
;
A
#
# COMPACT_ATOMS: atom_id res chain seq x y z
N MET A 1 10.30 41.95 5.16
CA MET A 1 9.12 41.14 5.53
C MET A 1 8.69 40.40 4.28
N THR A 2 9.33 39.27 3.98
CA THR A 2 9.17 38.54 2.72
C THR A 2 7.92 37.68 2.79
N THR A 3 6.94 37.98 1.96
CA THR A 3 5.73 37.18 1.78
C THR A 3 6.11 35.80 1.23
N MET A 4 5.93 34.74 2.03
CA MET A 4 5.93 33.37 1.54
C MET A 4 4.67 33.19 0.68
N THR A 5 4.85 33.19 -0.63
CA THR A 5 3.79 32.84 -1.59
C THR A 5 3.50 31.35 -1.47
N ASP A 6 2.41 31.04 -0.78
CA ASP A 6 1.81 29.70 -0.69
C ASP A 6 1.44 29.24 -2.11
N HIS A 7 2.29 28.40 -2.69
CA HIS A 7 2.01 27.76 -3.96
C HIS A 7 1.11 26.56 -3.66
N PRO A 8 -0.10 26.48 -4.25
CA PRO A 8 -0.96 25.31 -4.06
C PRO A 8 -0.21 24.08 -4.58
N HIS A 9 0.22 23.22 -3.65
CA HIS A 9 0.74 21.90 -3.96
C HIS A 9 -0.43 21.04 -4.45
N THR A 10 -0.81 21.20 -5.71
CA THR A 10 -1.72 20.28 -6.39
C THR A 10 -1.02 18.93 -6.45
N ARG A 11 -1.36 18.04 -5.52
CA ARG A 11 -0.81 16.69 -5.49
C ARG A 11 -1.25 15.98 -6.78
N PRO A 12 -0.32 15.36 -7.54
CA PRO A 12 -0.69 14.62 -8.75
C PRO A 12 -1.72 13.54 -8.40
N ALA A 13 -2.59 13.23 -9.37
CA ALA A 13 -3.59 12.18 -9.22
C ALA A 13 -2.91 10.86 -8.77
N PRO A 14 -3.54 10.09 -7.87
CA PRO A 14 -2.96 8.84 -7.42
C PRO A 14 -2.87 7.85 -8.59
N VAL A 15 -1.65 7.38 -8.86
CA VAL A 15 -1.37 6.39 -9.90
C VAL A 15 -1.44 5.00 -9.28
N THR A 16 -2.37 4.18 -9.76
CA THR A 16 -2.56 2.82 -9.26
C THR A 16 -1.52 1.86 -9.84
N GLY A 17 -1.28 0.72 -9.19
CA GLY A 17 -0.33 -0.29 -9.70
C GLY A 17 -0.60 -0.71 -11.14
N ARG A 18 -1.87 -0.79 -11.57
CA ARG A 18 -2.22 -1.19 -12.94
C ARG A 18 -1.75 -0.20 -14.00
N GLU A 19 -1.72 1.09 -13.68
CA GLU A 19 -1.23 2.15 -14.59
C GLU A 19 0.30 2.21 -14.65
N LEU A 20 0.98 1.58 -13.68
CA LEU A 20 2.45 1.54 -13.62
C LEU A 20 3.04 0.31 -14.30
N ARG A 21 2.20 -0.63 -14.73
CA ARG A 21 2.65 -1.80 -15.49
C ARG A 21 3.32 -1.33 -16.80
N PRO A 22 4.59 -1.67 -17.06
CA PRO A 22 5.28 -1.28 -18.28
C PRO A 22 4.58 -1.79 -19.54
N GLU A 23 4.73 -1.04 -20.64
CA GLU A 23 4.20 -1.41 -21.96
C GLU A 23 5.11 -2.39 -22.70
N ASP A 24 6.43 -2.31 -22.48
CA ASP A 24 7.37 -3.23 -23.10
C ASP A 24 7.24 -4.64 -22.49
N GLU A 25 7.27 -5.65 -23.36
CA GLU A 25 6.86 -6.99 -22.96
C GLU A 25 7.82 -7.64 -21.93
N ALA A 26 9.11 -7.32 -22.01
CA ALA A 26 10.10 -7.86 -21.07
C ALA A 26 9.85 -7.33 -19.65
N SER A 27 9.74 -6.01 -19.49
CA SER A 27 9.47 -5.38 -18.19
C SER A 27 8.07 -5.68 -17.69
N ALA A 28 7.10 -5.81 -18.59
CA ALA A 28 5.74 -6.25 -18.27
C ALA A 28 5.70 -7.65 -17.65
N ARG A 29 6.49 -8.61 -18.16
CA ARG A 29 6.60 -9.94 -17.57
C ARG A 29 7.20 -9.91 -16.16
N ILE A 30 8.24 -9.10 -15.94
CA ILE A 30 8.84 -8.89 -14.62
C ILE A 30 7.80 -8.30 -13.66
N TRP A 31 7.07 -7.27 -14.10
CA TRP A 31 5.97 -6.66 -13.34
C TRP A 31 4.93 -7.70 -12.94
N ASP A 32 4.45 -8.50 -13.89
CA ASP A 32 3.38 -9.47 -13.66
C ASP A 32 3.78 -10.53 -12.63
N VAL A 33 5.05 -10.99 -12.66
CA VAL A 33 5.58 -11.90 -11.65
C VAL A 33 5.66 -11.22 -10.28
N ALA A 34 6.28 -10.03 -10.20
CA ALA A 34 6.40 -9.29 -8.94
C ALA A 34 5.02 -8.96 -8.34
N ALA A 35 4.01 -8.68 -9.17
CA ALA A 35 2.64 -8.39 -8.76
C ALA A 35 1.92 -9.57 -8.09
N THR A 36 2.47 -10.79 -8.16
CA THR A 36 1.95 -11.98 -7.45
C THR A 36 2.45 -12.10 -6.02
N VAL A 37 3.47 -11.34 -5.63
CA VAL A 37 4.04 -11.40 -4.28
C VAL A 37 3.09 -10.75 -3.30
N ASN A 38 2.83 -11.44 -2.19
CA ASN A 38 1.91 -10.98 -1.15
C ASN A 38 2.64 -10.32 0.02
N ASP A 39 1.95 -9.42 0.69
CA ASP A 39 2.45 -8.83 1.92
C ASP A 39 2.45 -9.87 3.06
N PRO A 40 3.57 -10.08 3.77
CA PRO A 40 3.66 -11.12 4.80
C PRO A 40 2.77 -10.84 6.02
N GLU A 41 2.39 -9.57 6.25
CA GLU A 41 1.52 -9.16 7.35
C GLU A 41 0.02 -9.18 6.98
N ILE A 42 -0.29 -9.14 5.68
CA ILE A 42 -1.64 -9.22 5.11
C ILE A 42 -1.61 -10.17 3.89
N PRO A 43 -1.54 -11.50 4.11
CA PRO A 43 -1.27 -12.47 3.03
C PRO A 43 -2.31 -12.55 1.91
N VAL A 44 -3.46 -11.89 2.08
CA VAL A 44 -4.52 -11.80 1.06
C VAL A 44 -4.30 -10.66 0.06
N LEU A 45 -3.34 -9.77 0.30
CA LEU A 45 -3.02 -8.64 -0.57
C LEU A 45 -1.67 -8.82 -1.24
N SER A 46 -1.64 -8.56 -2.54
CA SER A 46 -0.38 -8.43 -3.25
C SER A 46 0.28 -7.08 -3.03
N ILE A 47 1.59 -7.00 -3.27
CA ILE A 47 2.31 -5.72 -3.28
C ILE A 47 1.79 -4.78 -4.37
N ALA A 48 1.17 -5.30 -5.42
CA ALA A 48 0.48 -4.51 -6.44
C ALA A 48 -0.86 -3.97 -5.93
N ASP A 49 -1.64 -4.76 -5.18
CA ASP A 49 -2.90 -4.32 -4.56
C ASP A 49 -2.68 -3.20 -3.54
N LEU A 50 -1.59 -3.30 -2.77
CA LEU A 50 -1.19 -2.28 -1.80
C LEU A 50 -0.55 -1.04 -2.45
N GLY A 51 -0.19 -1.09 -3.73
CA GLY A 51 0.57 -0.02 -4.39
C GLY A 51 2.01 0.11 -3.89
N ILE A 52 2.55 -0.94 -3.25
CA ILE A 52 3.97 -1.08 -2.86
C ILE A 52 4.84 -1.26 -4.11
N LEU A 53 4.36 -2.01 -5.10
CA LEU A 53 5.04 -2.19 -6.39
C LEU A 53 4.92 -0.89 -7.21
N ARG A 54 6.06 -0.27 -7.51
CA ARG A 54 6.15 1.06 -8.16
C ARG A 54 6.74 1.03 -9.56
N GLY A 55 7.47 -0.03 -9.91
CA GLY A 55 8.09 -0.15 -11.22
C GLY A 55 8.66 -1.54 -11.44
N ALA A 56 8.80 -1.89 -12.71
CA ALA A 56 9.61 -3.01 -13.15
C ALA A 56 10.29 -2.62 -14.46
N ARG A 57 11.51 -3.07 -14.67
CA ARG A 57 12.26 -2.81 -15.91
C ARG A 57 13.26 -3.94 -16.18
N ALA A 58 13.35 -4.34 -17.44
CA ALA A 58 14.42 -5.22 -17.90
C ALA A 58 15.71 -4.42 -18.12
N GLU A 59 16.85 -4.96 -17.69
CA GLU A 59 18.19 -4.41 -17.92
C GLU A 59 19.09 -5.48 -18.54
N GLY A 60 19.14 -5.53 -19.88
CA GLY A 60 19.84 -6.61 -20.56
C GLY A 60 19.21 -7.97 -20.24
N GLU A 61 19.93 -8.85 -19.56
CA GLU A 61 19.43 -10.15 -19.07
C GLU A 61 18.92 -10.07 -17.61
N GLY A 62 19.06 -8.93 -16.94
CA GLY A 62 18.64 -8.72 -15.57
C GLY A 62 17.23 -8.13 -15.42
N ALA A 63 16.67 -8.29 -14.24
CA ALA A 63 15.38 -7.74 -13.84
C ALA A 63 15.52 -6.76 -12.69
N VAL A 64 14.92 -5.58 -12.82
CA VAL A 64 14.87 -4.58 -11.75
C VAL A 64 13.43 -4.32 -11.34
N VAL A 65 13.15 -4.42 -10.05
CA VAL A 65 11.83 -4.13 -9.47
C VAL A 65 11.95 -2.98 -8.47
N VAL A 66 11.07 -1.99 -8.59
CA VAL A 66 11.03 -0.83 -7.68
C VAL A 66 9.88 -1.00 -6.71
N ILE A 67 10.17 -0.99 -5.41
CA ILE A 67 9.18 -1.09 -4.33
C ILE A 67 9.29 0.06 -3.35
N THR A 68 8.21 0.36 -2.64
CA THR A 68 8.17 1.41 -1.63
C THR A 68 7.43 0.94 -0.37
N PRO A 69 7.90 1.29 0.84
CA PRO A 69 7.28 0.78 2.04
C PRO A 69 6.05 1.59 2.43
N THR A 70 5.06 0.95 3.05
CA THR A 70 3.85 1.63 3.57
C THR A 70 4.17 2.63 4.69
N TYR A 71 5.32 2.45 5.35
CA TYR A 71 5.95 3.43 6.25
C TYR A 71 7.48 3.19 6.29
N SER A 72 8.27 4.22 6.60
CA SER A 72 9.74 4.19 6.44
C SER A 72 10.51 3.13 7.23
N GLY A 73 9.90 2.52 8.25
CA GLY A 73 10.51 1.48 9.09
C GLY A 73 9.82 0.13 8.98
N CYS A 74 9.18 -0.17 7.85
CA CYS A 74 8.43 -1.41 7.66
C CYS A 74 9.36 -2.64 7.68
N PRO A 75 9.24 -3.55 8.67
CA PRO A 75 10.09 -4.73 8.74
C PRO A 75 9.78 -5.73 7.63
N ALA A 76 8.56 -5.71 7.08
CA ALA A 76 8.14 -6.60 6.00
C ALA A 76 8.93 -6.42 4.69
N MET A 77 9.67 -5.31 4.53
CA MET A 77 10.37 -5.02 3.27
C MET A 77 11.49 -6.00 2.95
N GLU A 78 12.17 -6.54 3.97
CA GLU A 78 13.21 -7.55 3.77
C GLU A 78 12.61 -8.84 3.21
N THR A 79 11.50 -9.30 3.79
CA THR A 79 10.75 -10.46 3.31
C THR A 79 10.19 -10.24 1.91
N ILE A 80 9.53 -9.09 1.66
CA ILE A 80 9.02 -8.75 0.32
C ILE A 80 10.14 -8.75 -0.71
N THR A 81 11.32 -8.21 -0.37
CA THR A 81 12.48 -8.19 -1.28
C THR A 81 12.96 -9.60 -1.61
N ALA A 82 13.04 -10.47 -0.60
CA ALA A 82 13.41 -11.87 -0.79
C ALA A 82 12.37 -12.62 -1.63
N ASP A 83 11.08 -12.40 -1.39
CA ASP A 83 9.99 -13.07 -2.10
C ASP A 83 9.91 -12.63 -3.56
N VAL A 84 10.11 -11.34 -3.86
CA VAL A 84 10.21 -10.82 -5.24
C VAL A 84 11.40 -11.46 -5.96
N THR A 85 12.55 -11.52 -5.30
CA THR A 85 13.75 -12.15 -5.86
C THR A 85 13.52 -13.63 -6.15
N ALA A 86 12.95 -14.37 -5.19
CA ALA A 86 12.64 -15.78 -5.33
C ALA A 86 11.62 -16.06 -6.45
N ALA A 87 10.56 -15.23 -6.54
CA ALA A 87 9.55 -15.34 -7.59
C ALA A 87 10.19 -15.13 -8.98
N LEU A 88 10.99 -14.08 -9.16
CA LEU A 88 11.64 -13.81 -10.45
C LEU A 88 12.67 -14.90 -10.82
N ASN A 89 13.44 -15.40 -9.86
CA ASN A 89 14.36 -16.52 -10.07
C ASN A 89 13.62 -17.78 -10.54
N ALA A 90 12.47 -18.09 -9.95
CA ALA A 90 11.63 -19.22 -10.36
C ALA A 90 11.09 -19.08 -11.79
N HIS A 91 11.03 -17.85 -12.31
CA HIS A 91 10.64 -17.52 -13.68
C HIS A 91 11.84 -17.34 -14.64
N GLY A 92 13.07 -17.68 -14.21
CA GLY A 92 14.26 -17.74 -15.06
C GLY A 92 15.09 -16.46 -15.13
N TRP A 93 14.81 -15.46 -14.29
CA TRP A 93 15.66 -14.27 -14.16
C TRP A 93 16.78 -14.55 -13.16
N GLU A 94 18.04 -14.57 -13.60
CA GLU A 94 19.18 -14.90 -12.70
C GLU A 94 19.75 -13.68 -11.97
N ASP A 95 19.79 -12.52 -12.63
CA ASP A 95 20.21 -11.24 -12.04
C ASP A 95 18.98 -10.40 -11.68
N VAL A 96 18.58 -10.45 -10.41
CA VAL A 96 17.42 -9.71 -9.91
C VAL A 96 17.87 -8.65 -8.91
N ARG A 97 17.45 -7.40 -9.15
CA ARG A 97 17.68 -6.27 -8.25
C ARG A 97 16.37 -5.67 -7.80
N VAL A 98 16.21 -5.53 -6.50
CA VAL A 98 15.06 -4.84 -5.90
C VAL A 98 15.51 -3.49 -5.36
N GLU A 99 14.93 -2.42 -5.90
CA GLU A 99 15.21 -1.03 -5.50
C GLU A 99 14.13 -0.54 -4.53
N LEU A 100 14.52 -0.28 -3.28
CA LEU A 100 13.66 0.31 -2.27
C LEU A 100 13.69 1.85 -2.35
N VAL A 101 12.56 2.47 -2.71
CA VAL A 101 12.44 3.92 -2.79
C VAL A 101 11.55 4.48 -1.68
N LEU A 102 11.98 5.60 -1.08
CA LEU A 102 11.24 6.31 -0.03
C LEU A 102 10.55 7.59 -0.54
N GLN A 103 10.80 7.95 -1.80
CA GLN A 103 10.24 9.15 -2.43
C GLN A 103 9.64 8.82 -3.80
N PRO A 104 8.41 9.26 -4.09
CA PRO A 104 7.46 9.89 -3.16
C PRO A 104 7.06 8.94 -2.01
N ALA A 105 6.69 9.50 -0.86
CA ALA A 105 6.21 8.69 0.27
C ALA A 105 4.92 7.95 -0.12
N TRP A 106 4.79 6.70 0.33
CA TRP A 106 3.60 5.90 0.08
C TRP A 106 2.34 6.56 0.65
N THR A 107 1.24 6.43 -0.09
CA THR A 107 -0.07 6.91 0.34
C THR A 107 -1.13 5.84 0.06
N THR A 108 -2.14 5.78 0.93
CA THR A 108 -3.27 4.85 0.78
C THR A 108 -4.02 5.05 -0.53
N ASP A 109 -3.91 6.22 -1.15
CA ASP A 109 -4.54 6.49 -2.45
C ASP A 109 -3.97 5.59 -3.57
N TRP A 110 -2.81 4.96 -3.39
CA TRP A 110 -2.24 4.01 -4.35
C TRP A 110 -2.80 2.59 -4.26
N MET A 111 -3.58 2.30 -3.21
CA MET A 111 -4.22 0.99 -3.06
C MET A 111 -5.30 0.78 -4.11
N SER A 112 -5.33 -0.42 -4.71
CA SER A 112 -6.36 -0.81 -5.67
C SER A 112 -7.73 -0.94 -4.98
N GLU A 113 -8.82 -0.73 -5.74
CA GLU A 113 -10.19 -0.99 -5.25
C GLU A 113 -10.36 -2.46 -4.83
N ASP A 114 -9.73 -3.37 -5.56
CA ASP A 114 -9.73 -4.80 -5.23
C ASP A 114 -9.00 -5.08 -3.91
N GLY A 115 -7.87 -4.40 -3.66
CA GLY A 115 -7.15 -4.48 -2.39
C GLY A 115 -7.98 -3.94 -1.21
N ARG A 116 -8.70 -2.82 -1.41
CA ARG A 116 -9.61 -2.29 -0.38
C ARG A 116 -10.76 -3.25 -0.07
N ARG A 117 -11.31 -3.93 -1.08
CA ARG A 117 -12.33 -4.96 -0.92
C ARG A 117 -11.80 -6.18 -0.16
N LYS A 118 -10.65 -6.71 -0.58
CA LYS A 118 -9.98 -7.85 0.08
C LYS A 118 -9.66 -7.55 1.56
N LEU A 119 -9.23 -6.33 1.90
CA LEU A 119 -9.04 -5.91 3.29
C LEU A 119 -10.32 -6.07 4.12
N ALA A 120 -11.42 -5.52 3.62
CA ALA A 120 -12.70 -5.57 4.32
C ALA A 120 -13.19 -7.01 4.51
N GLU A 121 -13.07 -7.84 3.47
CA GLU A 121 -13.41 -9.27 3.53
C GLU A 121 -12.52 -10.05 4.52
N TYR A 122 -11.26 -9.63 4.65
CA TYR A 122 -10.31 -10.19 5.63
C TYR A 122 -10.58 -9.69 7.07
N GLY A 123 -11.52 -8.77 7.26
CA GLY A 123 -11.87 -8.21 8.58
C GLY A 123 -11.02 -7.01 9.00
N ILE A 124 -10.22 -6.44 8.09
CA ILE A 124 -9.48 -5.20 8.33
C ILE A 124 -10.26 -4.06 7.67
N ALA A 125 -10.60 -3.02 8.43
CA ALA A 125 -11.27 -1.86 7.87
C ALA A 125 -10.32 -1.13 6.89
N PRO A 126 -10.71 -0.95 5.61
CA PRO A 126 -9.88 -0.25 4.64
C PRO A 126 -9.77 1.25 4.97
N PRO A 127 -8.74 1.94 4.47
CA PRO A 127 -8.54 3.36 4.75
C PRO A 127 -9.74 4.18 4.27
N THR A 128 -10.30 5.00 5.15
CA THR A 128 -11.51 5.79 4.85
C THR A 128 -11.13 7.19 4.37
N GLY A 129 -11.59 7.56 3.18
CA GLY A 129 -11.25 8.83 2.54
C GLY A 129 -9.94 8.79 1.76
N ARG A 130 -9.49 9.96 1.32
CA ARG A 130 -8.19 10.17 0.67
C ARG A 130 -7.23 10.81 1.65
N ALA A 131 -5.93 10.65 1.43
CA ALA A 131 -4.95 11.38 2.23
C ALA A 131 -5.21 12.90 2.13
N ALA A 132 -5.09 13.60 3.27
CA ALA A 132 -5.58 14.96 3.42
C ALA A 132 -5.02 15.91 2.34
N ALA A 133 -5.90 16.42 1.48
CA ALA A 133 -5.52 17.24 0.32
C ALA A 133 -5.91 18.72 0.47
N GLY A 134 -6.13 19.23 1.69
CA GLY A 134 -6.57 20.60 1.92
C GLY A 134 -6.26 21.14 3.32
N PRO A 135 -6.47 22.46 3.54
CA PRO A 135 -6.13 23.13 4.79
C PRO A 135 -6.99 22.70 5.98
N VAL A 136 -8.15 22.11 5.72
CA VAL A 136 -9.09 21.63 6.76
C VAL A 136 -8.94 20.13 6.92
N ARG A 137 -8.59 19.71 8.14
CA ARG A 137 -8.46 18.29 8.50
C ARG A 137 -9.84 17.78 8.96
N LEU A 138 -10.43 16.89 8.17
CA LEU A 138 -11.64 16.17 8.55
C LEU A 138 -11.27 14.80 9.12
N SER A 139 -11.88 14.43 10.25
CA SER A 139 -11.82 13.06 10.77
C SER A 139 -13.07 12.33 10.32
N LEU A 140 -12.90 11.29 9.50
CA LEU A 140 -13.98 10.44 9.03
C LEU A 140 -14.15 9.25 9.98
N ALA A 141 -15.40 8.86 10.25
CA ALA A 141 -15.68 7.67 11.04
C ALA A 141 -15.19 6.41 10.31
N VAL A 142 -14.62 5.47 11.05
CA VAL A 142 -14.16 4.17 10.51
C VAL A 142 -15.32 3.19 10.54
N LYS A 143 -15.66 2.63 9.38
CA LYS A 143 -16.73 1.64 9.24
C LYS A 143 -16.29 0.29 9.81
N CYS A 144 -17.12 -0.30 10.66
CA CYS A 144 -16.89 -1.65 11.18
C CYS A 144 -16.96 -2.67 10.02
N PRO A 145 -15.94 -3.53 9.82
CA PRO A 145 -15.92 -4.48 8.71
C PRO A 145 -16.90 -5.65 8.93
N ARG A 146 -17.48 -5.80 10.14
CA ARG A 146 -18.35 -6.92 10.49
C ARG A 146 -19.84 -6.60 10.46
N CYS A 147 -20.25 -5.43 10.95
CA CYS A 147 -21.66 -5.04 11.03
C CYS A 147 -21.98 -3.72 10.31
N ASP A 148 -21.02 -3.17 9.58
CA ASP A 148 -21.14 -1.93 8.81
C ASP A 148 -21.42 -0.64 9.61
N SER A 149 -21.48 -0.72 10.94
CA SER A 149 -21.70 0.44 11.80
C SER A 149 -20.55 1.46 11.72
N LEU A 150 -20.89 2.75 11.73
CA LEU A 150 -19.94 3.85 11.88
C LEU A 150 -19.70 4.23 13.35
N ASN A 151 -20.41 3.61 14.29
CA ASN A 151 -20.24 3.85 15.73
C ASN A 151 -19.05 3.04 16.25
N THR A 152 -17.84 3.51 15.91
CA THR A 152 -16.58 2.87 16.28
C THR A 152 -15.69 3.85 17.03
N ARG A 153 -14.85 3.32 17.92
CA ARG A 153 -13.86 4.11 18.65
C ARG A 153 -12.47 3.53 18.48
N GLU A 154 -11.48 4.39 18.31
CA GLU A 154 -10.07 4.00 18.35
C GLU A 154 -9.73 3.58 19.79
N MET A 155 -9.11 2.41 19.94
CA MET A 155 -8.55 1.95 21.22
C MET A 155 -7.08 2.33 21.34
N THR A 156 -6.32 2.09 20.27
CA THR A 156 -4.90 2.44 20.19
C THR A 156 -4.54 2.77 18.75
N ARG A 157 -3.63 3.74 18.60
CA ARG A 157 -3.11 4.19 17.32
C ARG A 157 -2.20 3.16 16.63
N PHE A 158 -1.79 2.12 17.36
CA PHE A 158 -0.95 1.02 16.87
C PHE A 158 -1.65 -0.32 17.16
N GLY A 159 -2.08 -0.99 16.09
CA GLY A 159 -2.72 -2.31 16.13
C GLY A 159 -1.71 -3.43 15.90
N SER A 160 -2.07 -4.43 15.08
CA SER A 160 -1.19 -5.58 14.80
C SER A 160 0.12 -5.18 14.11
N THR A 161 0.10 -4.10 13.33
CA THR A 161 1.28 -3.51 12.66
C THR A 161 1.24 -1.99 12.77
N ALA A 162 2.39 -1.33 12.55
CA ALA A 162 2.48 0.12 12.67
C ALA A 162 1.62 0.89 11.64
N CYS A 163 1.27 0.27 10.51
CA CYS A 163 0.34 0.85 9.53
C CYS A 163 -1.14 0.69 9.93
N LYS A 164 -1.45 -0.13 10.95
CA LYS A 164 -2.82 -0.37 11.45
C LYS A 164 -3.05 0.32 12.80
N ALA A 165 -4.29 0.71 13.07
CA ALA A 165 -4.80 1.11 14.38
C ALA A 165 -5.83 0.09 14.86
N LEU A 166 -5.96 -0.11 16.17
CA LEU A 166 -6.98 -1.00 16.73
C LEU A 166 -8.22 -0.19 17.09
N HIS A 167 -9.36 -0.60 16.57
CA HIS A 167 -10.68 -0.04 16.86
C HIS A 167 -11.57 -1.07 17.54
N VAL A 168 -12.65 -0.60 18.15
CA VAL A 168 -13.76 -1.44 18.58
C VAL A 168 -15.08 -0.82 18.14
N CYS A 169 -16.00 -1.67 17.67
CA CYS A 169 -17.36 -1.24 17.34
C CYS A 169 -18.22 -1.19 18.61
N ASN A 170 -18.95 -0.09 18.83
CA ASN A 170 -19.84 0.03 19.97
C ASN A 170 -21.19 -0.69 19.77
N GLU A 171 -21.52 -1.11 18.54
CA GLU A 171 -22.76 -1.86 18.24
C GLU A 171 -22.57 -3.37 18.40
N CYS A 172 -21.58 -3.96 17.72
CA CYS A 172 -21.33 -5.40 17.79
C CYS A 172 -20.25 -5.79 18.83
N LEU A 173 -19.57 -4.81 19.43
CA LEU A 173 -18.53 -5.00 20.46
C LEU A 173 -17.25 -5.69 19.97
N GLU A 174 -17.11 -5.87 18.66
CA GLU A 174 -15.97 -6.58 18.08
C GLU A 174 -14.77 -5.64 17.88
N PRO A 175 -13.57 -6.04 18.34
CA PRO A 175 -12.33 -5.34 18.01
C PRO A 175 -11.92 -5.66 16.57
N PHE A 176 -11.33 -4.68 15.87
CA PHE A 176 -10.85 -4.85 14.50
C PHE A 176 -9.69 -3.89 14.19
N ASP A 177 -8.81 -4.30 13.28
CA ASP A 177 -7.76 -3.43 12.76
C ASP A 177 -8.32 -2.49 11.69
N TYR A 178 -7.84 -1.25 11.73
CA TYR A 178 -8.07 -0.22 10.73
C TYR A 178 -6.76 0.13 10.03
N PHE A 179 -6.72 0.01 8.70
CA PHE A 179 -5.56 0.43 7.92
C PHE A 179 -5.51 1.96 7.82
N LYS A 180 -4.51 2.59 8.46
CA LYS A 180 -4.46 4.04 8.60
C LYS A 180 -4.17 4.73 7.27
N VAL A 181 -4.81 5.88 7.07
CA VAL A 181 -4.56 6.81 5.97
C VAL A 181 -3.20 7.49 6.16
N HIS A 182 -2.39 7.50 5.11
CA HIS A 182 -1.08 8.17 5.02
C HIS A 182 -1.04 9.06 3.79
#